data_AF-Q8KSB9-F1
#
_entry.id   AF-Q8KSB9-F1
#
_cell.length_a   1.000
_cell.length_b   1.000
_cell.length_c   1.000
_cell.angle_alpha   90.00
_cell.angle_beta   90.00
_cell.angle_gamma   90.00
#
_symmetry.space_group_name_H-M   'P 1'
#
loop_
_entity.id
_entity.type
_entity.pdbx_description
1 polymer ?
#
loop_
_entity_poly.entity_id
_entity_poly.type
_entity_poly.pdbx_seq_one_letter_code
_entity_poly.pdbx_strand_id
1 'polypeptide(L)'
;KAPMIDFSVVSRNGVATLVGDQYIVSVAHNGGYNSVDFGAEGPNPDQHRFTYQIVKRNNYKPGKDNPYHGDYHMPRLHKFVTDAEPIGMTTNMDGKVYANRNDYPERVRIGSGHQYWRTDKDEETNAYSSYDISGAYNYLIAGNTHTQSSGDNGTVHFSGNVIRPNHYGPLPIGGAQGDSGSPMFIYDAEKQKWFINGVLQTGHPFVGRGNGFQLIREEWFYTEVLAVDTPSVFRRYIPSINGHYSFVSNNDGTGKLTLTRPSKDGSKAKSEVGTVKLFNPSLEKTAKERAKAAPGYNIYQPRMEHGKNIYFGDRGTGTLTIENNINQGAGGLYFEGNFTVSSENNATWQGAGVHVSEDSTVTWKVNGVENDRLSKIGKGTLHVKAKGENKGSISVGDGKVILEQQADDQNKKQAFSEIGLVSGRGTVQLNDDKQFDTDKFYFGFRGGRLDLNGHSLTFKRIQNTDEGAMIVNHNTTQVANITITGNESIIAPTTKKNINKLDYSKEIAYNGWFGETDKNKHNGRL
;
A
#
# COMPACT_ATOMS: atom_id res chain seq x y z
N LYS A 1 -6.02 25.24 -11.35
CA LYS A 1 -4.57 25.49 -11.60
C LYS A 1 -3.71 24.23 -11.36
N ALA A 2 -4.29 23.11 -10.97
CA ALA A 2 -3.63 21.82 -10.88
C ALA A 2 -4.49 20.74 -11.56
N PRO A 3 -3.92 19.62 -12.01
CA PRO A 3 -4.67 18.41 -12.27
C PRO A 3 -5.44 17.98 -11.02
N MET A 4 -6.58 17.31 -11.20
CA MET A 4 -7.33 16.76 -10.06
C MET A 4 -6.44 15.79 -9.27
N ILE A 5 -6.50 15.87 -7.93
CA ILE A 5 -5.74 14.98 -7.06
C ILE A 5 -6.21 13.54 -7.20
N ASP A 6 -5.27 12.60 -7.02
CA ASP A 6 -5.59 11.19 -6.82
C ASP A 6 -5.91 10.90 -5.34
N PHE A 7 -7.19 10.67 -5.04
CA PHE A 7 -7.62 10.35 -3.67
C PHE A 7 -7.45 8.88 -3.29
N SER A 8 -6.92 7.99 -4.15
CA SER A 8 -6.78 6.57 -3.79
C SER A 8 -5.81 6.30 -2.65
N VAL A 9 -5.00 7.29 -2.27
CA VAL A 9 -4.12 7.25 -1.09
C VAL A 9 -4.87 7.39 0.23
N VAL A 10 -6.14 7.79 0.19
CA VAL A 10 -6.99 7.94 1.38
C VAL A 10 -7.68 6.62 1.68
N SER A 11 -7.67 6.21 2.94
CA SER A 11 -8.39 5.01 3.37
C SER A 11 -9.89 5.18 3.11
N ARG A 12 -10.61 4.10 2.79
CA ARG A 12 -12.05 4.19 2.45
C ARG A 12 -12.92 4.74 3.58
N ASN A 13 -12.48 4.57 4.83
CA ASN A 13 -13.11 5.15 6.01
C ASN A 13 -12.71 6.62 6.28
N GLY A 14 -11.95 7.27 5.40
CA GLY A 14 -11.70 8.71 5.38
C GLY A 14 -10.80 9.29 6.47
N VAL A 15 -10.31 8.46 7.40
CA VAL A 15 -9.59 8.95 8.59
C VAL A 15 -8.06 8.85 8.50
N ALA A 16 -7.51 8.28 7.43
CA ALA A 16 -6.07 8.09 7.29
C ALA A 16 -5.60 8.22 5.84
N THR A 17 -4.31 8.47 5.65
CA THR A 17 -3.70 8.60 4.31
C THR A 17 -2.39 7.86 4.23
N LEU A 18 -2.16 7.15 3.12
CA LEU A 18 -0.95 6.40 2.82
C LEU A 18 0.22 7.34 2.49
N VAL A 19 1.28 7.26 3.28
CA VAL A 19 2.45 8.15 3.19
C VAL A 19 3.80 7.43 3.15
N GLY A 20 3.77 6.11 3.23
CA GLY A 20 4.87 5.21 2.88
C GLY A 20 4.32 3.82 2.58
N ASP A 21 5.16 2.90 2.10
CA ASP A 21 4.73 1.57 1.62
C ASP A 21 3.83 0.81 2.60
N GLN A 22 4.05 0.98 3.90
CA GLN A 22 3.25 0.39 4.98
C GLN A 22 2.92 1.39 6.08
N TYR A 23 2.85 2.68 5.75
CA TYR A 23 2.64 3.73 6.76
C TYR A 23 1.50 4.65 6.35
N ILE A 24 0.62 4.90 7.31
CA ILE A 24 -0.44 5.88 7.19
C ILE A 24 -0.22 7.02 8.18
N VAL A 25 -0.90 8.15 7.97
CA VAL A 25 -0.94 9.28 8.91
C VAL A 25 -2.38 9.61 9.30
N SER A 26 -2.58 9.98 10.56
CA SER A 26 -3.87 10.40 11.14
C SER A 26 -3.62 11.08 12.50
N VAL A 27 -4.68 11.38 13.25
CA VAL A 27 -4.60 11.95 14.61
C VAL A 27 -4.64 10.87 15.69
N ALA A 28 -3.89 11.04 16.77
CA ALA A 28 -3.75 10.02 17.82
C ALA A 28 -5.05 9.77 18.59
N HIS A 29 -5.98 10.73 18.64
CA HIS A 29 -7.26 10.50 19.29
C HIS A 29 -8.17 9.53 18.54
N ASN A 30 -7.86 9.20 17.28
CA ASN A 30 -8.46 8.08 16.55
C ASN A 30 -7.90 6.73 17.05
N GLY A 31 -8.08 6.43 18.33
CA GLY A 31 -7.57 5.22 18.97
C GLY A 31 -8.40 3.95 18.73
N GLY A 32 -9.49 4.03 17.95
CA GLY A 32 -10.47 2.94 17.78
C GLY A 32 -10.22 2.04 16.56
N TYR A 33 -9.91 2.61 15.39
CA TYR A 33 -9.69 1.83 14.16
C TYR A 33 -8.40 1.03 14.23
N ASN A 34 -8.41 -0.24 13.81
CA ASN A 34 -7.25 -1.14 13.86
C ASN A 34 -6.82 -1.64 12.46
N SER A 35 -7.49 -1.18 11.42
CA SER A 35 -7.21 -1.51 10.04
C SER A 35 -7.72 -0.44 9.10
N VAL A 36 -7.19 -0.43 7.89
CA VAL A 36 -7.64 0.39 6.77
C VAL A 36 -7.71 -0.48 5.51
N ASP A 37 -8.50 -0.05 4.56
CA ASP A 37 -8.60 -0.59 3.21
C ASP A 37 -8.54 0.56 2.19
N PHE A 38 -8.11 0.25 0.96
CA PHE A 38 -7.92 1.20 -0.13
C PHE A 38 -8.69 0.77 -1.39
N GLY A 39 -8.73 1.65 -2.39
CA GLY A 39 -9.37 1.42 -3.67
C GLY A 39 -10.77 2.02 -3.82
N ALA A 40 -11.48 1.60 -4.85
CA ALA A 40 -12.82 2.07 -5.20
C ALA A 40 -13.91 1.64 -4.21
N GLU A 41 -15.08 2.29 -4.35
CA GLU A 41 -16.27 1.97 -3.60
C GLU A 41 -17.08 0.79 -4.13
N GLY A 42 -18.12 0.43 -3.38
CA GLY A 42 -19.04 -0.63 -3.75
C GLY A 42 -18.63 -2.03 -3.27
N PRO A 43 -19.50 -3.04 -3.50
CA PRO A 43 -19.32 -4.39 -2.99
C PRO A 43 -18.88 -5.41 -4.06
N ASN A 44 -18.36 -4.98 -5.22
CA ASN A 44 -17.93 -5.90 -6.28
C ASN A 44 -16.85 -6.87 -5.73
N PRO A 45 -17.10 -8.20 -5.66
CA PRO A 45 -16.16 -9.14 -5.08
C PRO A 45 -14.87 -9.29 -5.90
N ASP A 46 -14.89 -8.97 -7.19
CA ASP A 46 -13.70 -9.02 -8.05
C ASP A 46 -12.63 -7.98 -7.67
N GLN A 47 -12.98 -7.03 -6.78
CA GLN A 47 -12.03 -6.06 -6.23
C GLN A 47 -11.03 -6.71 -5.25
N HIS A 48 -11.40 -7.82 -4.59
CA HIS A 48 -10.57 -8.50 -3.60
C HIS A 48 -9.94 -7.55 -2.57
N ARG A 49 -10.76 -6.62 -2.07
CA ARG A 49 -10.28 -5.56 -1.18
C ARG A 49 -9.58 -6.14 0.03
N PHE A 50 -8.40 -5.62 0.33
CA PHE A 50 -7.54 -6.16 1.38
C PHE A 50 -7.55 -5.29 2.65
N THR A 51 -7.69 -5.96 3.78
CA THR A 51 -7.68 -5.32 5.10
C THR A 51 -6.24 -5.18 5.60
N TYR A 52 -5.69 -3.97 5.51
CA TYR A 52 -4.38 -3.64 6.07
C TYR A 52 -4.50 -3.37 7.57
N GLN A 53 -4.04 -4.32 8.38
CA GLN A 53 -4.06 -4.20 9.84
C GLN A 53 -2.94 -3.29 10.35
N ILE A 54 -3.26 -2.48 11.36
CA ILE A 54 -2.29 -1.70 12.12
C ILE A 54 -1.55 -2.63 13.06
N VAL A 55 -0.21 -2.60 12.97
CA VAL A 55 0.67 -3.35 13.88
C VAL A 55 1.30 -2.45 14.93
N LYS A 56 1.43 -1.15 14.64
CA LYS A 56 1.97 -0.14 15.54
C LYS A 56 1.32 1.21 15.25
N ARG A 57 0.89 1.96 16.26
CA ARG A 57 0.23 3.26 16.03
C ARG A 57 1.24 4.38 15.84
N ASN A 58 2.39 4.30 16.52
CA ASN A 58 3.37 5.38 16.58
C ASN A 58 2.71 6.68 17.02
N ASN A 59 2.11 6.67 18.20
CA ASN A 59 1.51 7.88 18.76
C ASN A 59 2.62 8.88 19.10
N TYR A 60 2.52 10.11 18.59
CA TYR A 60 3.52 11.15 18.79
C TYR A 60 3.67 11.50 20.28
N LYS A 61 4.91 11.70 20.73
CA LYS A 61 5.25 12.00 22.13
C LYS A 61 5.87 13.38 22.24
N PRO A 62 5.08 14.41 22.61
CA PRO A 62 5.61 15.75 22.78
C PRO A 62 6.67 15.81 23.88
N GLY A 63 7.78 16.48 23.58
CA GLY A 63 8.94 16.62 24.45
C GLY A 63 9.91 17.66 23.92
N LYS A 64 11.10 17.76 24.53
CA LYS A 64 12.13 18.74 24.15
C LYS A 64 12.54 18.61 22.67
N ASP A 65 12.76 17.39 22.23
CA ASP A 65 13.19 17.06 20.86
C ASP A 65 11.99 16.86 19.91
N ASN A 66 10.77 16.94 20.44
CA ASN A 66 9.52 16.67 19.74
C ASN A 66 8.49 17.77 20.08
N PRO A 67 8.62 19.00 19.51
CA PRO A 67 7.96 20.20 20.02
C PRO A 67 6.46 20.29 19.68
N TYR A 68 5.96 19.45 18.77
CA TYR A 68 4.61 19.57 18.24
C TYR A 68 3.55 18.88 19.11
N HIS A 69 2.27 19.17 18.83
CA HIS A 69 1.14 18.63 19.59
C HIS A 69 1.09 17.08 19.56
N GLY A 70 0.63 16.46 20.64
CA GLY A 70 0.64 14.99 20.80
C GLY A 70 -0.48 14.24 20.07
N ASP A 71 -1.42 14.97 19.49
CA ASP A 71 -2.57 14.42 18.78
C ASP A 71 -2.25 14.14 17.32
N TYR A 72 -1.31 13.22 17.11
CA TYR A 72 -0.76 12.87 15.82
C TYR A 72 -0.17 11.47 15.90
N HIS A 73 -0.36 10.67 14.85
CA HIS A 73 0.31 9.38 14.76
C HIS A 73 0.63 8.98 13.33
N MET A 74 1.58 8.05 13.18
CA MET A 74 1.92 7.46 11.87
C MET A 74 1.90 5.93 11.93
N PRO A 75 0.71 5.31 11.90
CA PRO A 75 0.60 3.87 12.07
C PRO A 75 1.34 3.07 11.00
N ARG A 76 2.01 2.00 11.44
CA ARG A 76 2.60 0.96 10.60
C ARG A 76 1.56 -0.13 10.32
N LEU A 77 1.50 -0.58 9.08
CA LEU A 77 0.64 -1.65 8.58
C LEU A 77 1.40 -2.97 8.50
N HIS A 78 0.68 -4.09 8.60
CA HIS A 78 1.29 -5.44 8.55
C HIS A 78 1.77 -5.88 7.16
N LYS A 79 1.37 -5.18 6.10
CA LYS A 79 1.67 -5.49 4.70
C LYS A 79 1.95 -4.20 3.92
N PHE A 80 2.76 -4.31 2.88
CA PHE A 80 2.93 -3.23 1.89
C PHE A 80 1.62 -3.02 1.13
N VAL A 81 1.22 -1.75 0.98
CA VAL A 81 0.03 -1.37 0.22
C VAL A 81 0.33 -1.42 -1.27
N THR A 82 -0.54 -2.09 -2.02
CA THR A 82 -0.35 -2.35 -3.46
C THR A 82 -1.31 -1.54 -4.31
N ASP A 83 -2.50 -1.21 -3.79
CA ASP A 83 -3.59 -0.53 -4.48
C ASP A 83 -3.30 0.93 -4.89
N ALA A 84 -2.35 1.60 -4.22
CA ALA A 84 -2.02 3.00 -4.46
C ALA A 84 -0.52 3.28 -4.24
N GLU A 85 -0.02 4.34 -4.87
CA GLU A 85 1.31 4.90 -4.57
C GLU A 85 1.21 5.84 -3.35
N PRO A 86 2.07 5.71 -2.33
CA PRO A 86 2.07 6.66 -1.21
C PRO A 86 2.27 8.09 -1.68
N ILE A 87 1.53 9.04 -1.09
CA ILE A 87 1.68 10.45 -1.45
C ILE A 87 2.88 11.07 -0.72
N GLY A 88 3.57 12.00 -1.38
CA GLY A 88 4.63 12.79 -0.75
C GLY A 88 4.12 13.70 0.37
N MET A 89 4.98 13.98 1.33
CA MET A 89 4.71 14.87 2.47
C MET A 89 5.25 16.29 2.20
N THR A 90 4.57 17.32 2.71
CA THR A 90 5.19 18.63 2.86
C THR A 90 6.23 18.61 3.99
N THR A 91 7.26 19.46 3.87
CA THR A 91 8.43 19.40 4.75
C THR A 91 8.50 20.54 5.77
N ASN A 92 7.83 21.67 5.50
CA ASN A 92 7.95 22.88 6.32
C ASN A 92 6.94 22.89 7.47
N MET A 93 7.39 23.23 8.67
CA MET A 93 6.54 23.26 9.87
C MET A 93 5.99 24.66 10.19
N ASP A 94 6.44 25.72 9.51
CA ASP A 94 5.82 27.04 9.62
C ASP A 94 4.56 27.12 8.74
N GLY A 95 3.38 27.08 9.37
CA GLY A 95 2.09 27.15 8.70
C GLY A 95 1.89 28.40 7.84
N LYS A 96 2.62 29.49 8.09
CA LYS A 96 2.53 30.74 7.32
C LYS A 96 3.06 30.59 5.90
N VAL A 97 4.03 29.70 5.69
CA VAL A 97 4.61 29.44 4.36
C VAL A 97 3.55 29.00 3.36
N TYR A 98 2.61 28.18 3.81
CA TYR A 98 1.53 27.68 2.98
C TYR A 98 0.49 28.75 2.61
N ALA A 99 0.54 29.97 3.15
CA ALA A 99 -0.38 31.04 2.74
C ALA A 99 -0.04 31.62 1.35
N ASN A 100 1.17 31.37 0.83
CA ASN A 100 1.57 31.85 -0.50
C ASN A 100 0.82 31.10 -1.60
N ARG A 101 -0.08 31.81 -2.29
CA ARG A 101 -0.97 31.25 -3.32
C ARG A 101 -0.32 31.13 -4.69
N ASN A 102 0.85 31.73 -4.89
CA ASN A 102 1.62 31.52 -6.12
C ASN A 102 2.31 30.16 -6.06
N ASP A 103 2.93 29.85 -4.93
CA ASP A 103 3.62 28.58 -4.69
C ASP A 103 2.60 27.46 -4.45
N TYR A 104 1.50 27.77 -3.75
CA TYR A 104 0.45 26.82 -3.38
C TYR A 104 -0.94 27.23 -3.86
N PRO A 105 -1.21 27.15 -5.17
CA PRO A 105 -2.42 27.69 -5.77
C PRO A 105 -3.69 26.89 -5.48
N GLU A 106 -3.58 25.60 -5.16
CA GLU A 106 -4.72 24.69 -4.98
C GLU A 106 -4.61 23.93 -3.66
N ARG A 107 -5.75 23.70 -3.01
CA ARG A 107 -5.83 22.98 -1.73
C ARG A 107 -7.17 22.26 -1.58
N VAL A 108 -7.12 21.00 -1.19
CA VAL A 108 -8.31 20.14 -1.09
C VAL A 108 -8.28 19.30 0.17
N ARG A 109 -9.45 18.87 0.63
CA ARG A 109 -9.59 17.88 1.70
C ARG A 109 -10.68 16.87 1.35
N ILE A 110 -10.65 15.72 2.00
CA ILE A 110 -11.62 14.64 1.86
C ILE A 110 -11.75 13.93 3.21
N GLY A 111 -12.93 13.39 3.51
CA GLY A 111 -13.19 12.69 4.76
C GLY A 111 -14.64 12.23 4.83
N SER A 112 -14.94 11.42 5.86
CA SER A 112 -16.24 10.80 6.06
C SER A 112 -16.81 11.18 7.43
N GLY A 113 -16.63 12.42 7.88
CA GLY A 113 -17.32 12.90 9.06
C GLY A 113 -18.84 12.90 8.91
N HIS A 114 -19.51 13.40 9.93
CA HIS A 114 -20.94 13.66 9.91
C HIS A 114 -21.25 14.65 8.79
N GLN A 115 -22.15 14.27 7.89
CA GLN A 115 -22.46 15.01 6.68
C GLN A 115 -23.64 15.95 6.91
N TYR A 116 -23.40 17.24 6.66
CA TYR A 116 -24.39 18.31 6.74
C TYR A 116 -24.45 19.08 5.42
N TRP A 117 -25.59 19.69 5.13
CA TRP A 117 -25.66 20.75 4.13
C TRP A 117 -26.01 22.08 4.81
N ARG A 118 -25.56 23.20 4.25
CA ARG A 118 -25.86 24.55 4.77
C ARG A 118 -26.59 25.38 3.72
N THR A 119 -27.56 26.16 4.19
CA THR A 119 -28.36 27.08 3.37
C THR A 119 -27.93 28.54 3.57
N ASP A 120 -28.38 29.43 2.68
CA ASP A 120 -28.20 30.89 2.82
C ASP A 120 -28.73 31.41 4.16
N LYS A 121 -29.89 30.91 4.60
CA LYS A 121 -30.50 31.29 5.87
C LYS A 121 -29.66 30.88 7.08
N ASP A 122 -29.08 29.68 7.06
CA ASP A 122 -28.20 29.22 8.14
C ASP A 122 -26.95 30.11 8.25
N GLU A 123 -26.45 30.57 7.11
CA GLU A 123 -25.31 31.45 7.05
C GLU A 123 -25.63 32.88 7.52
N GLU A 124 -26.73 33.46 7.05
CA GLU A 124 -27.22 34.79 7.45
C GLU A 124 -27.48 34.90 8.95
N THR A 125 -28.08 33.86 9.54
CA THR A 125 -28.45 33.84 10.96
C THR A 125 -27.34 33.29 11.86
N ASN A 126 -26.21 32.86 11.28
CA ASN A 126 -25.14 32.15 11.96
C ASN A 126 -25.66 30.92 12.75
N ALA A 127 -26.70 30.27 12.24
CA ALA A 127 -27.31 29.12 12.85
C ALA A 127 -26.52 27.83 12.53
N TYR A 128 -26.79 26.79 13.30
CA TYR A 128 -26.36 25.44 12.94
C TYR A 128 -26.99 25.01 11.63
N SER A 129 -26.30 24.10 10.93
CA SER A 129 -26.78 23.54 9.67
C SER A 129 -28.20 22.98 9.87
N SER A 130 -29.16 23.46 9.09
CA SER A 130 -30.56 23.05 9.23
C SER A 130 -30.82 21.61 8.79
N TYR A 131 -29.85 20.96 8.14
CA TYR A 131 -30.01 19.62 7.60
C TYR A 131 -28.81 18.71 7.90
N ASP A 132 -29.13 17.65 8.62
CA ASP A 132 -28.30 16.48 8.88
C ASP A 132 -28.61 15.42 7.81
N ILE A 133 -27.59 15.02 7.04
CA ILE A 133 -27.75 14.13 5.88
C ILE A 133 -27.38 12.69 6.22
N SER A 134 -26.31 12.51 7.00
CA SER A 134 -25.79 11.20 7.34
C SER A 134 -24.82 11.30 8.49
N GLY A 135 -24.91 10.35 9.44
CA GLY A 135 -23.87 10.15 10.44
C GLY A 135 -22.48 9.87 9.83
N ALA A 136 -21.46 9.96 10.68
CA ALA A 136 -20.07 9.73 10.29
C ALA A 136 -19.81 8.30 9.81
N TYR A 137 -18.76 8.16 8.99
CA TYR A 137 -18.17 6.93 8.46
C TYR A 137 -19.02 6.14 7.46
N ASN A 138 -20.09 6.74 6.92
CA ASN A 138 -20.92 6.10 5.89
C ASN A 138 -20.34 6.24 4.47
N TYR A 139 -19.91 7.44 4.09
CA TYR A 139 -19.32 7.74 2.78
C TYR A 139 -18.42 8.99 2.83
N LEU A 140 -17.62 9.18 1.79
CA LEU A 140 -16.65 10.28 1.67
C LEU A 140 -17.29 11.49 0.98
N ILE A 141 -16.98 12.70 1.46
CA ILE A 141 -17.19 13.95 0.73
C ILE A 141 -15.88 14.74 0.67
N ALA A 142 -15.57 15.27 -0.50
CA ALA A 142 -14.37 16.04 -0.80
C ALA A 142 -14.69 17.40 -1.41
N GLY A 143 -13.74 18.32 -1.33
CA GLY A 143 -13.84 19.66 -1.91
C GLY A 143 -12.56 20.45 -1.67
N ASN A 144 -12.50 21.68 -2.19
CA ASN A 144 -11.43 22.59 -1.83
C ASN A 144 -11.56 23.03 -0.37
N THR A 145 -10.46 23.39 0.28
CA THR A 145 -10.53 23.89 1.66
C THR A 145 -11.18 25.26 1.73
N HIS A 146 -11.53 25.70 2.93
CA HIS A 146 -11.72 27.13 3.20
C HIS A 146 -10.42 27.94 2.99
N THR A 147 -10.51 29.26 3.13
CA THR A 147 -9.34 30.14 3.06
C THR A 147 -8.50 30.00 4.34
N GLN A 148 -7.18 30.00 4.21
CA GLN A 148 -6.28 29.98 5.36
C GLN A 148 -6.45 31.27 6.18
N SER A 149 -6.78 31.12 7.46
CA SER A 149 -7.03 32.23 8.38
C SER A 149 -5.83 32.54 9.27
N SER A 150 -5.07 31.51 9.65
CA SER A 150 -3.82 31.63 10.39
C SER A 150 -2.92 30.41 10.16
N GLY A 151 -1.65 30.55 10.51
CA GLY A 151 -0.67 29.47 10.50
C GLY A 151 0.38 29.72 11.58
N ASP A 152 0.75 28.65 12.28
CA ASP A 152 1.70 28.65 13.38
C ASP A 152 2.71 27.51 13.20
N ASN A 153 3.65 27.37 14.12
CA ASN A 153 4.63 26.29 14.08
C ASN A 153 3.95 24.93 14.37
N GLY A 154 3.73 24.15 13.31
CA GLY A 154 3.13 22.82 13.32
C GLY A 154 1.63 22.76 13.06
N THR A 155 0.95 23.91 12.87
CA THR A 155 -0.49 23.96 12.62
C THR A 155 -0.88 24.99 11.58
N VAL A 156 -2.03 24.74 10.95
CA VAL A 156 -2.67 25.69 10.03
C VAL A 156 -4.18 25.68 10.25
N HIS A 157 -4.80 26.85 10.22
CA HIS A 157 -6.22 27.02 10.44
C HIS A 157 -6.88 27.64 9.22
N PHE A 158 -8.10 27.22 8.96
CA PHE A 158 -8.91 27.68 7.85
C PHE A 158 -10.24 28.15 8.36
N SER A 159 -10.72 29.25 7.79
CA SER A 159 -12.07 29.72 8.02
C SER A 159 -12.69 30.29 6.76
N GLY A 160 -14.01 30.24 6.71
CA GLY A 160 -14.74 30.79 5.57
C GLY A 160 -16.22 30.45 5.60
N ASN A 161 -16.88 30.90 4.54
CA ASN A 161 -18.28 30.66 4.29
C ASN A 161 -18.42 29.51 3.28
N VAL A 162 -19.11 28.42 3.64
CA VAL A 162 -19.27 27.23 2.79
C VAL A 162 -20.21 27.44 1.59
N ILE A 163 -21.13 28.40 1.67
CA ILE A 163 -22.09 28.69 0.59
C ILE A 163 -21.52 29.65 -0.47
N ARG A 164 -20.27 30.11 -0.31
CA ARG A 164 -19.62 31.01 -1.26
C ARG A 164 -18.31 30.40 -1.77
N PRO A 165 -18.07 30.39 -3.09
CA PRO A 165 -16.77 30.06 -3.65
C PRO A 165 -15.65 30.86 -2.99
N ASN A 166 -14.47 30.27 -2.90
CA ASN A 166 -13.26 30.96 -2.48
C ASN A 166 -12.15 30.78 -3.52
N HIS A 167 -10.96 31.31 -3.22
CA HIS A 167 -9.88 31.33 -4.19
C HIS A 167 -9.33 29.94 -4.58
N TYR A 168 -9.48 28.93 -3.70
CA TYR A 168 -9.11 27.54 -3.98
C TYR A 168 -10.17 26.79 -4.78
N GLY A 169 -11.37 27.37 -4.97
CA GLY A 169 -12.39 26.78 -5.82
C GLY A 169 -13.84 26.97 -5.36
N PRO A 170 -14.77 26.44 -6.17
CA PRO A 170 -16.21 26.60 -5.99
C PRO A 170 -16.85 25.63 -4.98
N LEU A 171 -16.10 24.65 -4.47
CA LEU A 171 -16.59 23.60 -3.57
C LEU A 171 -15.87 23.66 -2.21
N PRO A 172 -15.92 24.80 -1.49
CA PRO A 172 -15.37 24.85 -0.14
C PRO A 172 -16.07 23.84 0.76
N ILE A 173 -15.30 23.13 1.57
CA ILE A 173 -15.85 22.18 2.54
C ILE A 173 -15.14 22.32 3.90
N GLY A 174 -15.96 22.35 4.96
CA GLY A 174 -15.52 22.30 6.35
C GLY A 174 -15.68 20.89 6.91
N GLY A 175 -14.76 20.47 7.78
CA GLY A 175 -14.85 19.18 8.46
C GLY A 175 -15.74 19.24 9.71
N ALA A 176 -16.36 18.11 10.04
CA ALA A 176 -17.27 17.92 11.16
C ALA A 176 -16.82 16.78 12.10
N GLN A 177 -17.69 16.40 13.05
CA GLN A 177 -17.41 15.28 13.95
C GLN A 177 -17.22 14.00 13.12
N GLY A 178 -16.11 13.30 13.33
CA GLY A 178 -15.72 12.13 12.54
C GLY A 178 -14.78 12.43 11.37
N ASP A 179 -14.56 13.70 10.99
CA ASP A 179 -13.50 14.06 10.03
C ASP A 179 -12.11 14.16 10.68
N SER A 180 -12.01 14.00 12.00
CA SER A 180 -10.72 13.95 12.68
C SER A 180 -9.79 12.92 12.04
N GLY A 181 -8.54 13.31 11.76
CA GLY A 181 -7.54 12.49 11.06
C GLY A 181 -7.63 12.54 9.54
N SER A 182 -8.74 13.02 8.99
CA SER A 182 -8.92 13.14 7.54
C SER A 182 -7.89 14.11 6.93
N PRO A 183 -7.41 13.84 5.70
CA PRO A 183 -6.30 14.58 5.13
C PRO A 183 -6.71 15.91 4.50
N MET A 184 -5.73 16.80 4.49
CA MET A 184 -5.69 17.97 3.62
C MET A 184 -4.44 17.91 2.74
N PHE A 185 -4.64 18.18 1.46
CA PHE A 185 -3.62 18.17 0.43
C PHE A 185 -3.40 19.56 -0.14
N ILE A 186 -2.18 19.83 -0.53
CA ILE A 186 -1.76 21.09 -1.15
C ILE A 186 -1.02 20.79 -2.45
N TYR A 187 -1.27 21.58 -3.49
CA TYR A 187 -0.53 21.49 -4.73
C TYR A 187 0.67 22.43 -4.68
N ASP A 188 1.87 21.90 -4.88
CA ASP A 188 3.10 22.66 -5.02
C ASP A 188 3.30 22.99 -6.51
N ALA A 189 3.20 24.28 -6.86
CA ALA A 189 3.28 24.74 -8.24
C ALA A 189 4.68 24.63 -8.84
N GLU A 190 5.73 24.71 -8.00
CA GLU A 190 7.12 24.56 -8.42
C GLU A 190 7.41 23.09 -8.75
N LYS A 191 6.98 22.17 -7.88
CA LYS A 191 7.17 20.72 -8.06
C LYS A 191 6.13 20.08 -8.97
N GLN A 192 5.07 20.81 -9.32
CA GLN A 192 3.91 20.36 -10.11
C GLN A 192 3.27 19.07 -9.57
N LYS A 193 3.17 18.96 -8.24
CA LYS A 193 2.68 17.74 -7.57
C LYS A 193 1.83 18.06 -6.35
N TRP A 194 0.91 17.14 -6.06
CA TRP A 194 0.14 17.13 -4.81
C TRP A 194 0.96 16.52 -3.68
N PHE A 195 0.91 17.15 -2.51
CA PHE A 195 1.48 16.65 -1.26
C PHE A 195 0.40 16.63 -0.18
N ILE A 196 0.49 15.68 0.75
CA ILE A 196 -0.27 15.80 2.00
C ILE A 196 0.37 16.89 2.86
N ASN A 197 -0.45 17.83 3.33
CA ASN A 197 0.00 19.00 4.09
C ASN A 197 -0.40 18.92 5.56
N GLY A 198 -1.58 18.38 5.87
CA GLY A 198 -1.97 18.17 7.26
C GLY A 198 -3.11 17.20 7.44
N VAL A 199 -3.37 16.86 8.69
CA VAL A 199 -4.52 16.05 9.12
C VAL A 199 -5.44 16.88 10.00
N LEU A 200 -6.76 16.76 9.77
CA LEU A 200 -7.75 17.54 10.51
C LEU A 200 -7.74 17.12 11.98
N GLN A 201 -7.64 18.10 12.88
CA GLN A 201 -7.55 17.81 14.31
C GLN A 201 -8.68 18.47 15.10
N THR A 202 -8.98 19.72 14.80
CA THR A 202 -9.99 20.51 15.51
C THR A 202 -10.93 21.18 14.51
N GLY A 203 -12.15 21.44 14.93
CA GLY A 203 -13.10 22.19 14.12
C GLY A 203 -14.33 22.60 14.90
N HIS A 204 -15.13 23.48 14.29
CA HIS A 204 -16.46 23.85 14.76
C HIS A 204 -17.51 23.12 13.90
N PRO A 205 -17.83 21.85 14.22
CA PRO A 205 -18.47 20.92 13.31
C PRO A 205 -19.88 21.36 12.86
N PHE A 206 -20.59 22.14 13.67
CA PHE A 206 -21.99 22.49 13.42
C PHE A 206 -22.19 23.73 12.56
N VAL A 207 -21.16 24.57 12.40
CA VAL A 207 -21.19 25.75 11.53
C VAL A 207 -20.38 25.56 10.25
N GLY A 208 -19.49 24.57 10.19
CA GLY A 208 -18.69 24.30 8.99
C GLY A 208 -17.78 25.47 8.58
N ARG A 209 -17.45 26.37 9.51
CA ARG A 209 -16.74 27.63 9.24
C ARG A 209 -15.28 27.64 9.65
N GLY A 210 -14.79 26.62 10.35
CA GLY A 210 -13.46 26.67 10.96
C GLY A 210 -12.88 25.29 11.24
N ASN A 211 -11.70 24.99 10.70
CA ASN A 211 -10.96 23.76 10.96
C ASN A 211 -9.47 24.06 11.20
N GLY A 212 -8.90 23.40 12.20
CA GLY A 212 -7.47 23.37 12.48
C GLY A 212 -6.86 22.04 12.07
N PHE A 213 -5.75 22.10 11.35
CA PHE A 213 -4.99 20.95 10.88
C PHE A 213 -3.62 20.91 11.56
N GLN A 214 -3.18 19.70 11.88
CA GLN A 214 -1.80 19.42 12.27
C GLN A 214 -0.98 19.22 11.00
N LEU A 215 0.10 19.98 10.83
CA LEU A 215 0.99 19.83 9.69
C LEU A 215 1.70 18.46 9.73
N ILE A 216 1.99 17.93 8.55
CA ILE A 216 2.69 16.65 8.40
C ILE A 216 4.13 16.77 8.86
N ARG A 217 4.59 15.74 9.58
CA ARG A 217 5.90 15.71 10.27
C ARG A 217 6.85 14.75 9.56
N GLU A 218 7.30 15.14 8.37
CA GLU A 218 8.15 14.30 7.51
C GLU A 218 9.49 13.94 8.18
N GLU A 219 10.17 14.92 8.78
CA GLU A 219 11.44 14.67 9.47
C GLU A 219 11.29 13.60 10.56
N TRP A 220 10.24 13.71 11.37
CA TRP A 220 9.93 12.74 12.42
C TRP A 220 9.63 11.35 11.84
N PHE A 221 8.91 11.28 10.71
CA PHE A 221 8.67 10.02 10.03
C PHE A 221 9.98 9.31 9.68
N TYR A 222 10.89 9.99 8.99
CA TYR A 222 12.12 9.33 8.52
C TYR A 222 13.13 9.08 9.63
N THR A 223 13.24 9.96 10.62
CA THR A 223 14.27 9.89 11.66
C THR A 223 13.87 9.05 12.87
N GLU A 224 12.58 8.96 13.21
CA GLU A 224 12.11 8.25 14.41
C GLU A 224 11.14 7.10 14.13
N VAL A 225 10.31 7.19 13.09
CA VAL A 225 9.33 6.13 12.78
C VAL A 225 9.95 5.06 11.88
N LEU A 226 10.30 5.43 10.64
CA LEU A 226 10.83 4.51 9.65
C LEU A 226 12.22 3.97 10.03
N ALA A 227 13.06 4.81 10.66
CA ALA A 227 14.41 4.42 11.08
C ALA A 227 14.39 3.27 12.10
N VAL A 228 13.42 3.27 13.02
CA VAL A 228 13.25 2.19 14.01
C VAL A 228 12.82 0.89 13.34
N ASP A 229 12.04 0.98 12.27
CA ASP A 229 11.52 -0.17 11.54
C ASP A 229 12.45 -0.70 10.45
N THR A 230 13.43 0.09 10.04
CA THR A 230 14.42 -0.24 9.00
C THR A 230 15.85 -0.06 9.53
N PRO A 231 16.23 -0.78 10.61
CA PRO A 231 17.57 -0.68 11.18
C PRO A 231 18.61 -1.12 10.15
N SER A 232 19.76 -0.45 10.13
CA SER A 232 20.87 -0.87 9.28
C SER A 232 21.50 -2.14 9.88
N VAL A 233 21.27 -3.29 9.24
CA VAL A 233 21.90 -4.56 9.65
C VAL A 233 23.37 -4.62 9.24
N PHE A 234 23.66 -4.15 8.03
CA PHE A 234 25.00 -3.93 7.51
C PHE A 234 25.16 -2.46 7.09
N ARG A 235 26.40 -2.00 6.90
CA ARG A 235 26.64 -0.64 6.38
C ARG A 235 25.93 -0.47 5.03
N ARG A 236 25.16 0.61 4.88
CA ARG A 236 24.52 1.02 3.62
C ARG A 236 25.56 1.57 2.64
N TYR A 237 26.36 0.67 2.10
CA TYR A 237 27.06 0.87 0.84
C TYR A 237 26.46 -0.16 -0.12
N ILE A 238 26.33 0.19 -1.41
CA ILE A 238 25.92 -0.75 -2.46
C ILE A 238 27.19 -1.13 -3.24
N PRO A 239 28.03 -2.01 -2.69
CA PRO A 239 29.23 -2.46 -3.38
C PRO A 239 28.88 -3.35 -4.57
N SER A 240 29.81 -3.47 -5.52
CA SER A 240 29.86 -4.60 -6.44
C SER A 240 30.65 -5.73 -5.78
N ILE A 241 30.00 -6.53 -4.93
CA ILE A 241 30.68 -7.61 -4.17
C ILE A 241 30.19 -9.01 -4.53
N ASN A 242 29.03 -9.17 -5.19
CA ASN A 242 28.38 -10.47 -5.34
C ASN A 242 28.22 -11.16 -3.98
N GLY A 243 27.62 -10.43 -3.03
CA GLY A 243 27.52 -10.83 -1.63
C GLY A 243 26.62 -12.05 -1.48
N HIS A 244 27.08 -13.02 -0.68
CA HIS A 244 26.30 -14.18 -0.31
C HIS A 244 25.69 -13.96 1.08
N TYR A 245 24.37 -13.81 1.13
CA TYR A 245 23.61 -13.66 2.35
C TYR A 245 23.00 -15.01 2.77
N SER A 246 23.05 -15.33 4.05
CA SER A 246 22.32 -16.46 4.64
C SER A 246 21.42 -15.96 5.76
N PHE A 247 20.17 -16.44 5.79
CA PHE A 247 19.13 -15.95 6.69
C PHE A 247 18.45 -17.11 7.41
N VAL A 248 18.58 -17.09 8.74
CA VAL A 248 18.11 -18.13 9.64
C VAL A 248 17.23 -17.51 10.71
N SER A 249 16.03 -18.07 10.94
CA SER A 249 15.22 -17.80 12.12
C SER A 249 15.74 -18.60 13.31
N ASN A 250 15.86 -17.95 14.48
CA ASN A 250 16.14 -18.63 15.75
C ASN A 250 14.87 -19.13 16.44
N ASN A 251 13.69 -18.90 15.86
CA ASN A 251 12.36 -19.26 16.38
C ASN A 251 12.00 -18.62 17.74
N ASP A 252 12.70 -17.57 18.15
CA ASP A 252 12.48 -16.82 19.40
C ASP A 252 12.10 -15.34 19.15
N GLY A 253 11.75 -15.00 17.91
CA GLY A 253 11.53 -13.63 17.45
C GLY A 253 12.79 -12.92 16.95
N THR A 254 13.92 -13.61 16.90
CA THR A 254 15.15 -13.12 16.27
C THR A 254 15.57 -14.00 15.10
N GLY A 255 16.40 -13.44 14.22
CA GLY A 255 17.07 -14.16 13.16
C GLY A 255 18.52 -13.73 13.02
N LYS A 256 19.33 -14.60 12.44
CA LYS A 256 20.73 -14.35 12.10
C LYS A 256 20.81 -14.10 10.59
N LEU A 257 21.39 -12.96 10.22
CA LEU A 257 21.72 -12.63 8.84
C LEU A 257 23.24 -12.60 8.70
N THR A 258 23.79 -13.46 7.84
CA THR A 258 25.23 -13.52 7.58
C THR A 258 25.51 -13.01 6.18
N LEU A 259 26.40 -12.05 6.02
CA LEU A 259 26.93 -11.60 4.73
C LEU A 259 28.35 -12.13 4.55
N THR A 260 28.56 -13.01 3.59
CA THR A 260 29.87 -13.49 3.16
C THR A 260 30.28 -12.80 1.86
N ARG A 261 31.43 -12.11 1.89
CA ARG A 261 32.01 -11.47 0.71
C ARG A 261 33.00 -12.42 0.03
N PRO A 262 32.83 -12.72 -1.26
CA PRO A 262 33.82 -13.45 -2.04
C PRO A 262 35.18 -12.77 -1.96
N SER A 263 36.24 -13.56 -1.82
CA SER A 263 37.60 -13.04 -1.88
C SER A 263 38.00 -12.76 -3.32
N LYS A 264 38.59 -11.58 -3.56
CA LYS A 264 39.10 -11.19 -4.89
C LYS A 264 40.49 -11.76 -5.19
N ASP A 265 41.22 -12.23 -4.18
CA ASP A 265 42.65 -12.57 -4.25
C ASP A 265 42.97 -13.97 -3.70
N GLY A 266 41.96 -14.80 -3.42
CA GLY A 266 42.14 -16.14 -2.84
C GLY A 266 42.35 -16.15 -1.31
N SER A 267 42.33 -14.99 -0.65
CA SER A 267 42.28 -14.91 0.82
C SER A 267 40.96 -15.45 1.40
N LYS A 268 40.90 -15.70 2.72
CA LYS A 268 39.67 -16.17 3.38
C LYS A 268 38.52 -15.17 3.18
N ALA A 269 37.35 -15.66 2.77
CA ALA A 269 36.13 -14.88 2.67
C ALA A 269 35.83 -14.17 4.01
N LYS A 270 35.51 -12.88 3.95
CA LYS A 270 35.14 -12.11 5.14
C LYS A 270 33.63 -12.21 5.34
N SER A 271 33.22 -12.60 6.54
CA SER A 271 31.81 -12.67 6.92
C SER A 271 31.46 -11.63 7.97
N GLU A 272 30.36 -10.93 7.75
CA GLU A 272 29.72 -10.04 8.72
C GLU A 272 28.42 -10.71 9.19
N VAL A 273 28.15 -10.68 10.49
CA VAL A 273 26.95 -11.29 11.08
C VAL A 273 26.14 -10.19 11.75
N GLY A 274 24.85 -10.11 11.42
CA GLY A 274 23.89 -9.23 12.06
C GLY A 274 22.72 -10.01 12.65
N THR A 275 22.15 -9.49 13.72
CA THR A 275 20.89 -10.00 14.29
C THR A 275 19.75 -9.14 13.81
N VAL A 276 18.68 -9.78 13.35
CA VAL A 276 17.44 -9.12 12.93
C VAL A 276 16.29 -9.53 13.83
N LYS A 277 15.27 -8.67 13.94
CA LYS A 277 14.04 -8.99 14.66
C LYS A 277 12.98 -9.47 13.68
N LEU A 278 12.27 -10.52 14.05
CA LEU A 278 11.25 -11.24 13.27
C LEU A 278 9.89 -11.21 13.98
N PHE A 279 8.91 -11.96 13.48
CA PHE A 279 7.70 -12.21 14.24
C PHE A 279 8.04 -12.88 15.57
N ASN A 280 7.55 -12.33 16.69
CA ASN A 280 7.84 -12.87 18.02
C ASN A 280 6.58 -13.49 18.65
N PRO A 281 6.46 -14.84 18.67
CA PRO A 281 5.28 -15.50 19.23
C PRO A 281 5.15 -15.34 20.76
N SER A 282 6.24 -15.04 21.46
CA SER A 282 6.28 -14.89 22.91
C SER A 282 5.73 -13.55 23.40
N LEU A 283 5.57 -12.56 22.52
CA LEU A 283 4.92 -11.29 22.85
C LEU A 283 3.39 -11.44 22.88
N GLU A 284 2.70 -10.47 23.46
CA GLU A 284 1.23 -10.42 23.41
C GLU A 284 0.71 -10.24 21.99
N LYS A 285 -0.39 -10.91 21.64
CA LYS A 285 -1.05 -10.77 20.32
C LYS A 285 -1.49 -9.33 20.08
N THR A 286 -2.02 -8.69 21.12
CA THR A 286 -2.46 -7.31 21.12
C THR A 286 -2.01 -6.61 22.40
N ALA A 287 -1.62 -5.35 22.31
CA ALA A 287 -1.33 -4.52 23.48
C ALA A 287 -1.86 -3.10 23.27
N LYS A 288 -1.95 -2.33 24.37
CA LYS A 288 -2.37 -0.93 24.35
C LYS A 288 -1.15 0.00 24.27
N GLU A 289 -1.11 0.86 23.26
CA GLU A 289 -0.13 1.94 23.16
C GLU A 289 -0.61 3.17 23.93
N ARG A 290 0.27 3.78 24.73
CA ARG A 290 -0.07 5.02 25.43
C ARG A 290 -0.16 6.17 24.42
N ALA A 291 -1.22 6.96 24.50
CA ALA A 291 -1.39 8.20 23.75
C ALA A 291 -1.57 9.37 24.73
N LYS A 292 -0.89 10.49 24.48
CA LYS A 292 -1.01 11.70 25.32
C LYS A 292 -2.31 12.46 25.04
N ALA A 293 -2.78 12.44 23.79
CA ALA A 293 -3.91 13.23 23.33
C ALA A 293 -5.30 12.62 23.61
N ALA A 294 -5.41 11.29 23.77
CA ALA A 294 -6.67 10.66 24.19
C ALA A 294 -6.48 9.26 24.80
N PRO A 295 -7.26 8.89 25.83
CA PRO A 295 -7.16 7.60 26.52
C PRO A 295 -7.78 6.40 25.79
N GLY A 296 -8.11 6.53 24.49
CA GLY A 296 -8.79 5.53 23.67
C GLY A 296 -8.14 4.13 23.66
N TYR A 297 -8.79 3.14 23.03
CA TYR A 297 -8.35 1.73 23.04
C TYR A 297 -6.88 1.56 22.63
N ASN A 298 -6.45 2.29 21.58
CA ASN A 298 -5.06 2.40 21.14
C ASN A 298 -4.36 1.02 20.98
N ILE A 299 -5.08 0.05 20.43
CA ILE A 299 -4.59 -1.32 20.27
C ILE A 299 -3.55 -1.37 19.14
N TYR A 300 -2.49 -2.16 19.35
CA TYR A 300 -1.48 -2.52 18.35
C TYR A 300 -1.10 -4.01 18.48
N GLN A 301 -0.27 -4.54 17.59
CA GLN A 301 0.08 -5.97 17.52
C GLN A 301 1.59 -6.22 17.75
N PRO A 302 2.02 -6.39 19.02
CA PRO A 302 3.44 -6.55 19.36
C PRO A 302 4.17 -7.67 18.61
N ARG A 303 3.51 -8.83 18.41
CA ARG A 303 4.13 -9.98 17.71
C ARG A 303 4.55 -9.64 16.29
N MET A 304 3.68 -8.95 15.57
CA MET A 304 3.89 -8.56 14.17
C MET A 304 4.88 -7.39 14.07
N GLU A 305 4.70 -6.39 14.92
CA GLU A 305 5.53 -5.17 14.95
C GLU A 305 7.00 -5.45 15.31
N HIS A 306 7.28 -6.51 16.07
CA HIS A 306 8.64 -6.88 16.42
C HIS A 306 9.54 -7.04 15.19
N GLY A 307 8.96 -7.55 14.09
CA GLY A 307 9.62 -7.74 12.82
C GLY A 307 10.07 -6.45 12.15
N LYS A 308 11.29 -6.44 11.61
CA LYS A 308 11.91 -5.25 11.01
C LYS A 308 12.21 -5.44 9.54
N ASN A 309 12.17 -4.34 8.79
CA ASN A 309 12.51 -4.31 7.38
C ASN A 309 14.00 -4.59 7.21
N ILE A 310 14.35 -5.27 6.12
CA ILE A 310 15.73 -5.54 5.75
C ILE A 310 15.97 -4.99 4.34
N TYR A 311 17.05 -4.24 4.20
CA TYR A 311 17.51 -3.72 2.92
C TYR A 311 18.74 -4.50 2.45
N PHE A 312 18.68 -4.95 1.21
CA PHE A 312 19.76 -5.64 0.49
C PHE A 312 20.17 -4.81 -0.72
N GLY A 313 21.47 -4.52 -0.83
CA GLY A 313 22.03 -3.76 -1.95
C GLY A 313 23.28 -4.42 -2.52
N ASP A 314 23.30 -4.68 -3.83
CA ASP A 314 24.49 -5.18 -4.55
C ASP A 314 24.50 -4.67 -6.00
N ARG A 315 25.61 -4.08 -6.46
CA ARG A 315 25.77 -3.62 -7.86
C ARG A 315 26.16 -4.75 -8.83
N GLY A 316 26.58 -5.90 -8.29
CA GLY A 316 26.75 -7.14 -9.06
C GLY A 316 25.46 -7.97 -9.00
N THR A 317 25.60 -9.25 -8.67
CA THR A 317 24.46 -10.14 -8.39
C THR A 317 24.64 -10.74 -7.01
N GLY A 318 23.84 -10.27 -6.05
CA GLY A 318 23.80 -10.83 -4.71
C GLY A 318 23.03 -12.16 -4.66
N THR A 319 23.25 -12.96 -3.63
CA THR A 319 22.44 -14.15 -3.36
C THR A 319 21.93 -14.14 -1.93
N LEU A 320 20.69 -14.55 -1.69
CA LEU A 320 20.14 -14.74 -0.35
C LEU A 320 19.63 -16.17 -0.20
N THR A 321 20.21 -16.92 0.74
CA THR A 321 19.73 -18.26 1.10
C THR A 321 18.90 -18.18 2.38
N ILE A 322 17.66 -18.63 2.30
CA ILE A 322 16.76 -18.81 3.43
C ILE A 322 16.91 -20.26 3.92
N GLU A 323 17.55 -20.44 5.07
CA GLU A 323 17.94 -21.78 5.58
C GLU A 323 16.79 -22.50 6.29
N ASN A 324 15.82 -21.75 6.83
CA ASN A 324 14.61 -22.29 7.46
C ASN A 324 13.44 -21.31 7.30
N ASN A 325 12.23 -21.72 7.69
CA ASN A 325 11.04 -20.88 7.56
C ASN A 325 11.20 -19.52 8.26
N ILE A 326 10.97 -18.45 7.52
CA ILE A 326 11.03 -17.08 8.04
C ILE A 326 9.62 -16.50 8.09
N ASN A 327 9.18 -16.15 9.30
CA ASN A 327 8.07 -15.22 9.50
C ASN A 327 8.63 -13.89 9.99
N GLN A 328 8.68 -12.89 9.12
CA GLN A 328 9.24 -11.57 9.38
C GLN A 328 8.21 -10.62 10.01
N GLY A 329 6.98 -11.08 10.30
CA GLY A 329 5.91 -10.24 10.86
C GLY A 329 5.58 -9.08 9.91
N ALA A 330 5.63 -7.86 10.42
CA ALA A 330 5.47 -6.64 9.63
C ALA A 330 6.77 -6.13 8.98
N GLY A 331 7.87 -6.87 9.08
CA GLY A 331 9.10 -6.57 8.34
C GLY A 331 8.98 -7.00 6.88
N GLY A 332 9.41 -6.13 5.96
CA GLY A 332 9.51 -6.41 4.54
C GLY A 332 10.95 -6.48 4.03
N LEU A 333 11.11 -6.85 2.76
CA LEU A 333 12.39 -6.92 2.08
C LEU A 333 12.49 -5.85 1.00
N TYR A 334 13.59 -5.11 0.99
CA TYR A 334 13.94 -4.13 -0.04
C TYR A 334 15.19 -4.60 -0.76
N PHE A 335 15.12 -4.72 -2.08
CA PHE A 335 16.24 -5.10 -2.94
C PHE A 335 16.60 -3.96 -3.88
N GLU A 336 17.86 -3.53 -3.83
CA GLU A 336 18.47 -2.60 -4.78
C GLU A 336 19.62 -3.31 -5.52
N GLY A 337 19.43 -3.54 -6.82
CA GLY A 337 20.29 -4.39 -7.63
C GLY A 337 19.80 -5.83 -7.75
N ASN A 338 20.54 -6.65 -8.50
CA ASN A 338 20.10 -7.99 -8.87
C ASN A 338 20.36 -9.00 -7.77
N PHE A 339 19.38 -9.87 -7.49
CA PHE A 339 19.51 -10.93 -6.49
C PHE A 339 18.96 -12.27 -6.96
N THR A 340 19.56 -13.36 -6.48
CA THR A 340 18.92 -14.68 -6.46
C THR A 340 18.60 -15.05 -5.01
N VAL A 341 17.31 -15.27 -4.72
CA VAL A 341 16.84 -15.74 -3.41
C VAL A 341 16.46 -17.21 -3.52
N SER A 342 17.05 -18.05 -2.68
CA SER A 342 16.81 -19.51 -2.65
C SER A 342 16.48 -19.99 -1.25
N SER A 343 15.82 -21.14 -1.15
CA SER A 343 15.51 -21.81 0.11
C SER A 343 16.27 -23.12 0.25
N GLU A 344 16.69 -23.45 1.46
CA GLU A 344 17.05 -24.83 1.84
C GLU A 344 15.81 -25.57 2.36
N ASN A 345 15.76 -26.89 2.17
CA ASN A 345 14.71 -27.76 2.72
C ASN A 345 13.26 -27.27 2.45
N ASN A 346 13.03 -26.65 1.29
CA ASN A 346 11.75 -26.02 0.92
C ASN A 346 11.23 -24.99 1.95
N ALA A 347 12.16 -24.28 2.61
CA ALA A 347 11.82 -23.19 3.52
C ALA A 347 10.95 -22.13 2.82
N THR A 348 10.06 -21.53 3.61
CA THR A 348 9.12 -20.51 3.18
C THR A 348 9.48 -19.14 3.75
N TRP A 349 8.97 -18.08 3.12
CA TRP A 349 9.06 -16.72 3.64
C TRP A 349 7.69 -16.05 3.71
N GLN A 350 7.45 -15.35 4.82
CA GLN A 350 6.28 -14.52 5.07
C GLN A 350 6.73 -13.19 5.68
N GLY A 351 6.17 -12.07 5.22
CA GLY A 351 6.46 -10.75 5.76
C GLY A 351 5.55 -9.67 5.16
N ALA A 352 5.89 -8.39 5.36
CA ALA A 352 5.08 -7.28 4.88
C ALA A 352 4.99 -7.22 3.34
N GLY A 353 6.09 -7.53 2.66
CA GLY A 353 6.15 -7.56 1.21
C GLY A 353 7.58 -7.50 0.70
N VAL A 354 7.71 -7.47 -0.62
CA VAL A 354 8.98 -7.39 -1.35
C VAL A 354 8.93 -6.16 -2.25
N HIS A 355 9.87 -5.24 -2.02
CA HIS A 355 10.14 -4.10 -2.89
C HIS A 355 11.37 -4.39 -3.74
N VAL A 356 11.24 -4.26 -5.07
CA VAL A 356 12.36 -4.39 -6.01
C VAL A 356 12.56 -3.05 -6.70
N SER A 357 13.74 -2.45 -6.54
CA SER A 357 14.08 -1.15 -7.14
C SER A 357 14.03 -1.16 -8.67
N GLU A 358 13.91 0.02 -9.26
CA GLU A 358 14.01 0.21 -10.72
C GLU A 358 15.29 -0.45 -11.27
N ASP A 359 15.20 -0.98 -12.50
CA ASP A 359 16.27 -1.70 -13.19
C ASP A 359 16.84 -2.96 -12.48
N SER A 360 16.23 -3.38 -11.38
CA SER A 360 16.65 -4.55 -10.60
C SER A 360 15.79 -5.77 -10.90
N THR A 361 16.40 -6.95 -10.89
CA THR A 361 15.70 -8.24 -10.99
C THR A 361 16.06 -9.14 -9.80
N VAL A 362 15.03 -9.62 -9.11
CA VAL A 362 15.16 -10.60 -8.03
C VAL A 362 14.59 -11.94 -8.52
N THR A 363 15.46 -12.93 -8.75
CA THR A 363 15.03 -14.32 -8.99
C THR A 363 14.64 -14.94 -7.67
N TRP A 364 13.35 -15.21 -7.49
CA TRP A 364 12.74 -15.64 -6.24
C TRP A 364 12.38 -17.13 -6.28
N LYS A 365 13.15 -17.96 -5.59
CA LYS A 365 13.01 -19.42 -5.56
C LYS A 365 12.52 -19.94 -4.20
N VAL A 366 11.66 -19.16 -3.54
CA VAL A 366 11.14 -19.47 -2.19
C VAL A 366 9.61 -19.48 -2.25
N ASN A 367 8.98 -20.54 -1.74
CA ASN A 367 7.51 -20.61 -1.65
C ASN A 367 6.97 -19.72 -0.53
N GLY A 368 5.71 -19.31 -0.68
CA GLY A 368 4.95 -18.60 0.35
C GLY A 368 4.24 -19.53 1.31
N VAL A 369 3.43 -18.94 2.18
CA VAL A 369 2.66 -19.63 3.23
C VAL A 369 1.17 -19.61 2.86
N GLU A 370 0.47 -20.70 3.15
CA GLU A 370 -0.99 -20.79 2.93
C GLU A 370 -1.74 -19.68 3.70
N ASN A 371 -2.71 -19.04 3.04
CA ASN A 371 -3.46 -17.89 3.54
C ASN A 371 -2.62 -16.62 3.80
N ASP A 372 -1.38 -16.55 3.31
CA ASP A 372 -0.60 -15.32 3.25
C ASP A 372 -0.63 -14.71 1.84
N ARG A 373 -0.78 -13.38 1.78
CA ARG A 373 -0.67 -12.60 0.53
C ARG A 373 0.67 -11.89 0.47
N LEU A 374 1.55 -12.31 -0.45
CA LEU A 374 2.77 -11.59 -0.79
C LEU A 374 2.40 -10.25 -1.44
N SER A 375 2.97 -9.14 -0.96
CA SER A 375 2.77 -7.83 -1.57
C SER A 375 4.03 -7.46 -2.35
N LYS A 376 3.92 -7.28 -3.68
CA LYS A 376 5.02 -6.87 -4.55
C LYS A 376 4.85 -5.42 -4.98
N ILE A 377 5.84 -4.59 -4.66
CA ILE A 377 5.92 -3.18 -5.05
C ILE A 377 7.31 -2.85 -5.63
N GLY A 378 7.53 -1.59 -6.01
CA GLY A 378 8.75 -1.12 -6.65
C GLY A 378 8.80 -1.51 -8.13
N LYS A 379 9.38 -0.63 -8.95
CA LYS A 379 9.35 -0.73 -10.41
C LYS A 379 10.11 -1.93 -10.99
N GLY A 380 10.97 -2.58 -10.21
CA GLY A 380 11.78 -3.71 -10.66
C GLY A 380 11.01 -5.02 -10.84
N THR A 381 11.75 -6.05 -11.23
CA THR A 381 11.21 -7.37 -11.58
C THR A 381 11.40 -8.38 -10.44
N LEU A 382 10.33 -9.07 -10.07
CA LEU A 382 10.38 -10.29 -9.25
C LEU A 382 10.15 -11.50 -10.16
N HIS A 383 11.18 -12.31 -10.36
CA HIS A 383 11.10 -13.51 -11.21
C HIS A 383 10.87 -14.75 -10.35
N VAL A 384 9.62 -15.20 -10.27
CA VAL A 384 9.19 -16.33 -9.43
C VAL A 384 9.56 -17.64 -10.10
N LYS A 385 10.41 -18.42 -9.43
CA LYS A 385 11.06 -19.63 -9.96
C LYS A 385 11.33 -20.67 -8.87
N ALA A 386 10.43 -20.79 -7.89
CA ALA A 386 10.49 -21.82 -6.86
C ALA A 386 10.02 -23.18 -7.42
N LYS A 387 9.96 -24.22 -6.59
CA LYS A 387 9.54 -25.57 -6.98
C LYS A 387 8.24 -25.97 -6.30
N GLY A 388 7.41 -26.74 -7.00
CA GLY A 388 6.21 -27.35 -6.45
C GLY A 388 4.99 -26.43 -6.43
N GLU A 389 4.06 -26.77 -5.53
CA GLU A 389 2.83 -26.04 -5.30
C GLU A 389 3.02 -24.95 -4.23
N ASN A 390 3.15 -23.69 -4.65
CA ASN A 390 3.13 -22.58 -3.72
C ASN A 390 1.69 -22.31 -3.26
N LYS A 391 1.49 -22.36 -1.94
CA LYS A 391 0.17 -22.15 -1.31
C LYS A 391 -0.15 -20.68 -1.00
N GLY A 392 0.85 -19.80 -1.03
CA GLY A 392 0.63 -18.36 -0.83
C GLY A 392 -0.01 -17.70 -2.05
N SER A 393 -0.66 -16.56 -1.82
CA SER A 393 -1.18 -15.68 -2.88
C SER A 393 -0.27 -14.47 -3.08
N ILE A 394 -0.52 -13.68 -4.13
CA ILE A 394 0.24 -12.45 -4.41
C ILE A 394 -0.68 -11.31 -4.85
N SER A 395 -0.37 -10.10 -4.39
CA SER A 395 -0.86 -8.84 -4.95
C SER A 395 0.31 -8.07 -5.56
N VAL A 396 0.20 -7.78 -6.85
CA VAL A 396 1.20 -7.09 -7.66
C VAL A 396 0.75 -5.65 -7.85
N GLY A 397 1.32 -4.75 -7.05
CA GLY A 397 1.02 -3.32 -7.10
C GLY A 397 1.91 -2.55 -8.07
N ASP A 398 3.17 -2.95 -8.25
CA ASP A 398 4.11 -2.18 -9.09
C ASP A 398 5.22 -3.07 -9.68
N GLY A 399 5.80 -2.59 -10.77
CA GLY A 399 6.86 -3.26 -11.53
C GLY A 399 6.38 -4.52 -12.23
N LYS A 400 7.25 -5.52 -12.31
CA LYS A 400 6.97 -6.77 -13.04
C LYS A 400 7.10 -8.00 -12.14
N VAL A 401 6.21 -8.96 -12.33
CA VAL A 401 6.32 -10.32 -11.79
C VAL A 401 6.35 -11.30 -12.95
N ILE A 402 7.40 -12.11 -13.06
CA ILE A 402 7.49 -13.19 -14.05
C ILE A 402 7.14 -14.51 -13.35
N LEU A 403 6.21 -15.26 -13.90
CA LEU A 403 5.80 -16.58 -13.38
C LEU A 403 6.49 -17.69 -14.19
N GLU A 404 7.43 -18.36 -13.55
CA GLU A 404 8.16 -19.51 -14.10
C GLU A 404 8.42 -20.55 -13.00
N GLN A 405 7.41 -20.81 -12.17
CA GLN A 405 7.45 -21.85 -11.14
C GLN A 405 7.79 -23.20 -11.78
N GLN A 406 8.67 -23.95 -11.13
CA GLN A 406 9.13 -25.26 -11.58
C GLN A 406 8.30 -26.36 -10.93
N ALA A 407 8.11 -27.47 -11.63
CA ALA A 407 7.47 -28.64 -11.04
C ALA A 407 8.35 -29.26 -9.93
N ASP A 408 7.73 -29.84 -8.90
CA ASP A 408 8.42 -30.70 -7.94
C ASP A 408 8.60 -32.13 -8.46
N ASP A 409 9.18 -33.00 -7.63
CA ASP A 409 9.43 -34.41 -7.97
C ASP A 409 8.13 -35.22 -8.16
N GLN A 410 6.97 -34.69 -7.73
CA GLN A 410 5.64 -35.25 -7.97
C GLN A 410 4.91 -34.57 -9.13
N ASN A 411 5.63 -33.76 -9.91
CA ASN A 411 5.11 -32.99 -11.05
C ASN A 411 4.01 -31.98 -10.69
N LYS A 412 3.92 -31.55 -9.42
CA LYS A 412 3.03 -30.47 -9.00
C LYS A 412 3.69 -29.13 -9.29
N LYS A 413 2.92 -28.18 -9.81
CA LYS A 413 3.40 -26.86 -10.23
C LYS A 413 2.30 -25.82 -10.03
N GLN A 414 2.58 -24.83 -9.19
CA GLN A 414 1.71 -23.67 -9.00
C GLN A 414 2.55 -22.51 -8.46
N ALA A 415 2.55 -21.38 -9.15
CA ALA A 415 3.26 -20.18 -8.76
C ALA A 415 2.63 -19.51 -7.55
N PHE A 416 1.30 -19.41 -7.51
CA PHE A 416 0.51 -18.87 -6.39
C PHE A 416 -0.90 -19.46 -6.39
N SER A 417 -1.54 -19.49 -5.21
CA SER A 417 -2.93 -19.93 -5.05
C SER A 417 -3.96 -18.89 -5.51
N GLU A 418 -3.56 -17.62 -5.57
CA GLU A 418 -4.36 -16.50 -6.07
C GLU A 418 -3.44 -15.34 -6.49
N ILE A 419 -3.78 -14.64 -7.58
CA ILE A 419 -2.97 -13.56 -8.15
C ILE A 419 -3.84 -12.33 -8.43
N GLY A 420 -3.48 -11.21 -7.82
CA GLY A 420 -4.11 -9.91 -8.05
C GLY A 420 -3.20 -8.90 -8.72
N LEU A 421 -3.68 -8.24 -9.78
CA LEU A 421 -3.09 -7.01 -10.32
C LEU A 421 -3.90 -5.80 -9.84
N VAL A 422 -3.22 -4.83 -9.22
CA VAL A 422 -3.83 -3.61 -8.69
C VAL A 422 -2.99 -2.37 -8.98
N SER A 423 -3.63 -1.20 -8.90
CA SER A 423 -3.10 0.15 -9.13
C SER A 423 -2.72 0.52 -10.56
N GLY A 424 -2.73 -0.42 -11.51
CA GLY A 424 -2.41 -0.19 -12.92
C GLY A 424 -0.91 -0.14 -13.25
N ARG A 425 -0.04 -0.10 -12.24
CA ARG A 425 1.43 -0.01 -12.41
C ARG A 425 2.09 -1.38 -12.61
N GLY A 426 1.48 -2.44 -12.08
CA GLY A 426 2.00 -3.81 -12.14
C GLY A 426 1.84 -4.50 -13.49
N THR A 427 2.77 -5.42 -13.79
CA THR A 427 2.66 -6.40 -14.87
C THR A 427 2.93 -7.81 -14.34
N VAL A 428 2.07 -8.77 -14.65
CA VAL A 428 2.33 -10.21 -14.48
C VAL A 428 2.63 -10.80 -15.86
N GLN A 429 3.79 -11.43 -16.03
CA GLN A 429 4.23 -12.05 -17.28
C GLN A 429 4.31 -13.58 -17.11
N LEU A 430 3.76 -14.32 -18.06
CA LEU A 430 3.92 -15.77 -18.14
C LEU A 430 5.23 -16.14 -18.83
N ASN A 431 5.99 -17.07 -18.25
CA ASN A 431 7.15 -17.66 -18.90
C ASN A 431 7.02 -19.19 -19.05
N ASP A 432 5.92 -19.76 -18.61
CA ASP A 432 5.58 -21.17 -18.72
C ASP A 432 4.06 -21.35 -18.56
N ASP A 433 3.53 -22.47 -19.03
CA ASP A 433 2.12 -22.83 -18.90
C ASP A 433 1.79 -23.34 -17.48
N LYS A 434 0.50 -23.37 -17.12
CA LYS A 434 -0.01 -23.97 -15.86
C LYS A 434 0.64 -23.37 -14.61
N GLN A 435 0.80 -22.05 -14.59
CA GLN A 435 1.37 -21.31 -13.45
C GLN A 435 0.35 -21.03 -12.35
N PHE A 436 -0.94 -20.94 -12.68
CA PHE A 436 -2.02 -20.68 -11.74
C PHE A 436 -3.36 -21.17 -12.30
N ASP A 437 -4.36 -21.26 -11.42
CA ASP A 437 -5.76 -21.42 -11.81
C ASP A 437 -6.34 -20.06 -12.24
N THR A 438 -6.82 -19.97 -13.49
CA THR A 438 -7.40 -18.75 -14.07
C THR A 438 -8.62 -18.24 -13.31
N ASP A 439 -9.36 -19.10 -12.63
CA ASP A 439 -10.48 -18.71 -11.76
C ASP A 439 -9.99 -18.01 -10.47
N LYS A 440 -8.67 -18.04 -10.19
CA LYS A 440 -7.99 -17.38 -9.06
C LYS A 440 -7.13 -16.20 -9.47
N PHE A 441 -7.30 -15.71 -10.69
CA PHE A 441 -6.68 -14.48 -11.16
C PHE A 441 -7.70 -13.33 -11.17
N TYR A 442 -7.29 -12.15 -10.69
CA TYR A 442 -8.14 -10.97 -10.72
C TYR A 442 -7.38 -9.68 -11.06
N PHE A 443 -8.09 -8.78 -11.74
CA PHE A 443 -7.73 -7.37 -11.86
C PHE A 443 -8.55 -6.57 -10.85
N GLY A 444 -7.91 -6.19 -9.74
CA GLY A 444 -8.55 -5.40 -8.70
C GLY A 444 -8.64 -3.92 -9.08
N PHE A 445 -8.65 -3.03 -8.09
CA PHE A 445 -8.72 -1.59 -8.32
C PHE A 445 -7.60 -1.10 -9.25
N ARG A 446 -7.97 -0.46 -10.36
CA ARG A 446 -7.10 0.02 -11.46
C ARG A 446 -6.30 -1.06 -12.20
N GLY A 447 -6.56 -2.34 -11.91
CA GLY A 447 -5.96 -3.47 -12.62
C GLY A 447 -4.44 -3.41 -12.80
N GLY A 448 -3.99 -3.64 -14.03
CA GLY A 448 -2.60 -3.81 -14.45
C GLY A 448 -2.53 -4.64 -15.72
N ARG A 449 -1.33 -5.07 -16.12
CA ARG A 449 -1.12 -5.89 -17.33
C ARG A 449 -0.90 -7.36 -17.00
N LEU A 450 -1.70 -8.25 -17.57
CA LEU A 450 -1.38 -9.66 -17.72
C LEU A 450 -0.76 -9.86 -19.10
N ASP A 451 0.56 -10.00 -19.15
CA ASP A 451 1.30 -10.32 -20.36
C ASP A 451 1.37 -11.84 -20.55
N LEU A 452 0.69 -12.33 -21.58
CA LEU A 452 0.65 -13.74 -21.93
C LEU A 452 1.96 -14.23 -22.53
N ASN A 453 2.77 -13.33 -23.09
CA ASN A 453 4.09 -13.64 -23.62
C ASN A 453 4.12 -14.91 -24.51
N GLY A 454 3.15 -15.05 -25.42
CA GLY A 454 3.02 -16.19 -26.32
C GLY A 454 2.31 -17.43 -25.76
N HIS A 455 1.92 -17.43 -24.49
CA HIS A 455 1.11 -18.49 -23.87
C HIS A 455 -0.39 -18.26 -24.09
N SER A 456 -1.20 -19.30 -23.98
CA SER A 456 -2.67 -19.22 -24.12
C SER A 456 -3.38 -19.58 -22.83
N LEU A 457 -4.45 -18.87 -22.49
CA LEU A 457 -5.27 -19.12 -21.30
C LEU A 457 -6.75 -19.30 -21.65
N THR A 458 -7.46 -20.06 -20.81
CA THR A 458 -8.92 -20.21 -20.87
C THR A 458 -9.52 -19.76 -19.55
N PHE A 459 -10.48 -18.84 -19.59
CA PHE A 459 -11.20 -18.34 -18.43
C PHE A 459 -12.68 -18.75 -18.52
N LYS A 460 -13.30 -19.07 -17.38
CA LYS A 460 -14.78 -19.07 -17.29
C LYS A 460 -15.29 -17.64 -17.38
N ARG A 461 -14.82 -16.82 -16.46
CA ARG A 461 -14.93 -15.36 -16.46
C ARG A 461 -13.60 -14.77 -16.02
N ILE A 462 -13.31 -13.55 -16.44
CA ILE A 462 -12.15 -12.82 -15.95
C ILE A 462 -12.64 -11.97 -14.77
N GLN A 463 -12.02 -12.09 -13.60
CA GLN A 463 -12.38 -11.23 -12.48
C GLN A 463 -11.77 -9.84 -12.71
N ASN A 464 -12.58 -8.80 -12.83
CA ASN A 464 -12.09 -7.46 -13.10
C ASN A 464 -12.97 -6.37 -12.46
N THR A 465 -12.32 -5.29 -12.01
CA THR A 465 -13.01 -4.17 -11.35
C THR A 465 -13.34 -3.03 -12.31
N ASP A 466 -12.39 -2.67 -13.18
CA ASP A 466 -12.46 -1.46 -14.00
C ASP A 466 -11.62 -1.59 -15.29
N GLU A 467 -11.52 -0.50 -16.05
CA GLU A 467 -10.81 -0.43 -17.33
C GLU A 467 -9.28 -0.57 -17.22
N GLY A 468 -8.72 -0.51 -16.01
CA GLY A 468 -7.29 -0.74 -15.80
C GLY A 468 -6.86 -2.19 -15.98
N ALA A 469 -7.82 -3.13 -16.09
CA ALA A 469 -7.54 -4.50 -16.48
C ALA A 469 -7.03 -4.57 -17.93
N MET A 470 -5.85 -5.12 -18.16
CA MET A 470 -5.29 -5.28 -19.50
C MET A 470 -4.74 -6.67 -19.69
N ILE A 471 -5.20 -7.38 -20.72
CA ILE A 471 -4.57 -8.63 -21.17
C ILE A 471 -3.84 -8.33 -22.48
N VAL A 472 -2.53 -8.59 -22.49
CA VAL A 472 -1.62 -8.21 -23.57
C VAL A 472 -0.76 -9.41 -23.96
N ASN A 473 -0.10 -9.29 -25.12
CA ASN A 473 0.98 -10.18 -25.50
C ASN A 473 2.16 -9.32 -25.95
N HIS A 474 3.22 -9.25 -25.16
CA HIS A 474 4.45 -8.52 -25.53
C HIS A 474 5.44 -9.40 -26.28
N ASN A 475 5.16 -10.69 -26.50
CA ASN A 475 6.00 -11.58 -27.29
C ASN A 475 5.97 -11.16 -28.77
N THR A 476 7.17 -11.04 -29.35
CA THR A 476 7.35 -10.54 -30.72
C THR A 476 7.23 -11.63 -31.78
N THR A 477 7.25 -12.90 -31.39
CA THR A 477 7.34 -14.03 -32.32
C THR A 477 6.23 -15.05 -32.14
N GLN A 478 5.65 -15.16 -30.94
CA GLN A 478 4.61 -16.14 -30.63
C GLN A 478 3.25 -15.48 -30.43
N VAL A 479 2.23 -16.08 -31.04
CA VAL A 479 0.82 -15.69 -30.88
C VAL A 479 0.31 -16.25 -29.56
N ALA A 480 -0.41 -15.43 -28.80
CA ALA A 480 -1.15 -15.85 -27.62
C ALA A 480 -2.65 -15.93 -27.95
N ASN A 481 -3.42 -16.74 -27.23
CA ASN A 481 -4.88 -16.77 -27.37
C ASN A 481 -5.54 -16.71 -25.99
N ILE A 482 -6.66 -15.99 -25.90
CA ILE A 482 -7.56 -16.03 -24.75
C ILE A 482 -8.89 -16.63 -25.17
N THR A 483 -9.31 -17.68 -24.47
CA THR A 483 -10.66 -18.26 -24.62
C THR A 483 -11.49 -17.91 -23.40
N ILE A 484 -12.70 -17.38 -23.60
CA ILE A 484 -13.67 -17.11 -22.52
C ILE A 484 -14.88 -17.99 -22.77
N THR A 485 -15.17 -18.90 -21.84
CA THR A 485 -16.24 -19.91 -22.02
C THR A 485 -17.57 -19.51 -21.40
N GLY A 486 -17.58 -18.51 -20.51
CA GLY A 486 -18.72 -18.22 -19.64
C GLY A 486 -18.75 -19.10 -18.39
N ASN A 487 -19.69 -18.78 -17.49
CA ASN A 487 -19.91 -19.54 -16.26
C ASN A 487 -20.37 -20.97 -16.57
N GLU A 488 -19.87 -21.93 -15.79
CA GLU A 488 -20.15 -23.37 -15.96
C GLU A 488 -21.61 -23.73 -15.73
N SER A 489 -22.30 -22.97 -14.89
CA SER A 489 -23.73 -23.14 -14.59
C SER A 489 -24.34 -21.79 -14.27
N ILE A 490 -25.64 -21.63 -14.55
CA ILE A 490 -26.46 -20.47 -14.14
C ILE A 490 -27.35 -20.79 -12.93
N ILE A 491 -27.21 -22.00 -12.37
CA ILE A 491 -27.98 -22.48 -11.24
C ILE A 491 -27.09 -22.40 -10.00
N ALA A 492 -27.41 -21.45 -9.12
CA ALA A 492 -26.71 -21.28 -7.86
C ALA A 492 -26.95 -22.49 -6.91
N PRO A 493 -25.91 -22.98 -6.21
CA PRO A 493 -26.03 -24.13 -5.32
C PRO A 493 -26.82 -23.76 -4.06
N THR A 494 -27.87 -24.52 -3.74
CA THR A 494 -28.74 -24.26 -2.57
C THR A 494 -28.13 -24.65 -1.23
N THR A 495 -27.04 -25.42 -1.23
CA THR A 495 -26.39 -25.95 -0.02
C THR A 495 -25.22 -25.10 0.50
N LYS A 496 -24.80 -24.06 -0.24
CA LYS A 496 -23.67 -23.20 0.12
C LYS A 496 -24.16 -21.89 0.75
N LYS A 497 -23.55 -21.46 1.86
CA LYS A 497 -23.93 -20.22 2.58
C LYS A 497 -23.32 -18.93 2.00
N ASN A 498 -22.21 -19.03 1.26
CA ASN A 498 -21.48 -17.88 0.70
C ASN A 498 -21.33 -18.04 -0.82
N ILE A 499 -22.43 -17.84 -1.55
CA ILE A 499 -22.47 -17.97 -3.00
C ILE A 499 -22.00 -16.66 -3.63
N ASN A 500 -20.93 -16.71 -4.41
CA ASN A 500 -20.60 -15.62 -5.32
C ASN A 500 -21.56 -15.67 -6.51
N LYS A 501 -22.53 -14.75 -6.54
CA LYS A 501 -23.57 -14.71 -7.59
C LYS A 501 -22.99 -14.49 -8.99
N LEU A 502 -21.82 -13.88 -9.11
CA LEU A 502 -21.16 -13.64 -10.40
C LEU A 502 -20.75 -14.94 -11.09
N ASP A 503 -20.48 -16.01 -10.34
CA ASP A 503 -20.09 -17.32 -10.88
C ASP A 503 -21.29 -18.15 -11.39
N TYR A 504 -22.52 -17.65 -11.19
CA TYR A 504 -23.77 -18.32 -11.60
C TYR A 504 -24.69 -17.40 -12.42
N SER A 505 -24.13 -16.33 -12.97
CA SER A 505 -24.83 -15.43 -13.88
C SER A 505 -24.75 -15.94 -15.32
N LYS A 506 -25.77 -15.67 -16.14
CA LYS A 506 -25.68 -15.91 -17.59
C LYS A 506 -24.76 -14.88 -18.25
N GLU A 507 -24.78 -13.65 -17.74
CA GLU A 507 -24.00 -12.54 -18.22
C GLU A 507 -22.68 -12.44 -17.46
N ILE A 508 -21.59 -12.29 -18.21
CA ILE A 508 -20.27 -11.90 -17.73
C ILE A 508 -19.82 -10.65 -18.48
N ALA A 509 -18.95 -9.86 -17.88
CA ALA A 509 -18.43 -8.64 -18.49
C ALA A 509 -16.92 -8.56 -18.28
N TYR A 510 -16.24 -7.88 -19.20
CA TYR A 510 -14.84 -7.49 -19.06
C TYR A 510 -14.74 -6.00 -19.36
N ASN A 511 -14.35 -5.22 -18.35
CA ASN A 511 -14.30 -3.76 -18.42
C ASN A 511 -13.00 -3.25 -19.08
N GLY A 512 -12.02 -4.13 -19.22
CA GLY A 512 -10.65 -3.81 -19.58
C GLY A 512 -10.33 -3.86 -21.08
N TRP A 513 -9.05 -4.04 -21.36
CA TRP A 513 -8.47 -4.04 -22.71
C TRP A 513 -7.91 -5.39 -23.10
N PHE A 514 -8.12 -5.78 -24.36
CA PHE A 514 -7.34 -6.81 -25.05
C PHE A 514 -6.36 -6.14 -26.01
N GLY A 515 -5.07 -6.42 -25.85
CA GLY A 515 -3.99 -5.81 -26.62
C GLY A 515 -3.35 -4.60 -25.92
N GLU A 516 -2.10 -4.33 -26.27
CA GLU A 516 -1.35 -3.20 -25.70
C GLU A 516 -1.71 -1.89 -26.40
N THR A 517 -1.94 -0.85 -25.61
CA THR A 517 -2.30 0.50 -26.07
C THR A 517 -1.15 1.49 -25.96
N ASP A 518 -0.14 1.20 -25.12
CA ASP A 518 1.09 1.98 -25.04
C ASP A 518 1.95 1.75 -26.30
N LYS A 519 2.12 2.81 -27.09
CA LYS A 519 2.91 2.80 -28.33
C LYS A 519 4.39 2.50 -28.12
N ASN A 520 4.90 2.64 -26.90
CA ASN A 520 6.29 2.33 -26.56
C ASN A 520 6.50 0.87 -26.15
N LYS A 521 5.42 0.08 -26.06
CA LYS A 521 5.46 -1.36 -25.77
C LYS A 521 5.04 -2.14 -27.01
N HIS A 522 5.53 -3.37 -27.12
CA HIS A 522 5.19 -4.22 -28.26
C HIS A 522 3.77 -4.75 -28.14
N ASN A 523 2.93 -4.50 -29.16
CA ASN A 523 1.60 -5.10 -29.26
C ASN A 523 1.66 -6.35 -30.14
N GLY A 524 1.99 -7.48 -29.52
CA GLY A 524 2.07 -8.78 -30.18
C GLY A 524 0.70 -9.32 -30.55
N ARG A 525 0.69 -10.39 -31.35
CA ARG A 525 -0.54 -11.05 -31.81
C ARG A 525 -1.26 -11.72 -30.63
N LEU A 526 -2.50 -11.33 -30.38
CA LEU A 526 -3.39 -11.82 -29.32
C LEU A 526 -4.76 -12.21 -29.89
#